data_AF-G3H2T2-F1
#
_entry.id   AF-G3H2T2-F1
#
_cell.length_a   1.000
_cell.length_b   1.000
_cell.length_c   1.000
_cell.angle_alpha   90.00
_cell.angle_beta   90.00
_cell.angle_gamma   90.00
#
_symmetry.space_group_name_H-M   'P 1'
#
loop_
_entity.id
_entity.type
_entity.pdbx_description
1 polymer ?
#
loop_
_entity_poly.entity_id
_entity_poly.type
_entity_poly.pdbx_seq_one_letter_code
_entity_poly.pdbx_strand_id
1 'polypeptide(L)'
;MAALRPLVKPKIVKKRTKKFIRHQSDRYVKIKGNWRKPRGIDNRVQRRFKGQILMPNIGYGSNKKTKHMLPSGFWKFLVHAEIAHNVSKSHCRKSSTAGHQNHQSQCQASQRRK
;
A
#
# COMPACT_ATOMS: atom_id res chain seq x y z
N MET A 1 -19.21 6.15 -17.52
CA MET A 1 -19.37 5.06 -16.54
C MET A 1 -19.09 5.59 -15.13
N ALA A 2 -20.11 5.67 -14.26
CA ALA A 2 -19.93 6.16 -12.90
C ALA A 2 -19.29 5.07 -12.02
N ALA A 3 -18.21 5.40 -11.32
CA ALA A 3 -17.56 4.49 -10.38
C ALA A 3 -18.39 4.33 -9.09
N LEU A 4 -18.39 3.14 -8.50
CA LEU A 4 -19.03 2.87 -7.21
C LEU A 4 -18.48 3.81 -6.13
N ARG A 5 -19.37 4.42 -5.34
CA ARG A 5 -19.00 5.33 -4.25
C ARG A 5 -19.06 4.59 -2.91
N PRO A 6 -18.06 4.77 -2.01
CA PRO A 6 -18.11 4.19 -0.67
C PRO A 6 -19.18 4.90 0.18
N LEU A 7 -19.74 4.18 1.16
CA LEU A 7 -20.73 4.72 2.08
C LEU A 7 -20.15 5.83 2.97
N VAL A 8 -18.93 5.64 3.46
CA VAL A 8 -18.21 6.61 4.29
C VAL A 8 -16.81 6.77 3.74
N LYS A 9 -16.36 8.01 3.56
CA LYS A 9 -14.99 8.34 3.12
C LYS A 9 -14.30 9.21 4.16
N PRO A 10 -13.67 8.63 5.19
CA PRO A 10 -12.91 9.41 6.17
C PRO A 10 -11.68 10.06 5.51
N LYS A 11 -11.29 11.25 5.98
CA LYS A 11 -10.07 11.93 5.51
C LYS A 11 -8.84 11.10 5.89
N ILE A 12 -8.07 10.67 4.89
CA ILE A 12 -6.86 9.88 5.10
C ILE A 12 -5.70 10.81 5.44
N VAL A 13 -5.32 10.87 6.71
CA VAL A 13 -4.11 11.60 7.15
C VAL A 13 -2.91 10.65 7.15
N LYS A 14 -1.86 11.02 6.41
CA LYS A 14 -0.58 10.28 6.40
C LYS A 14 0.47 11.08 7.17
N LYS A 15 1.08 10.46 8.18
CA LYS A 15 2.17 11.08 8.97
C LYS A 15 3.44 11.33 8.15
N ARG A 16 3.67 10.50 7.14
CA ARG A 16 4.81 10.62 6.22
C ARG A 16 4.42 10.05 4.87
N THR A 17 4.75 10.78 3.80
CA THR A 17 4.52 10.38 2.41
C THR A 17 5.82 9.88 1.76
N LYS A 18 6.96 10.48 2.10
CA LYS A 18 8.29 10.07 1.62
C LYS A 18 8.67 8.67 2.11
N LYS A 19 9.23 7.84 1.23
CA LYS A 19 9.76 6.52 1.59
C LYS A 19 10.95 6.64 2.56
N PHE A 20 11.17 5.59 3.34
CA PHE A 20 12.40 5.43 4.13
C PHE A 20 13.46 4.80 3.21
N ILE A 21 14.43 5.62 2.79
CA ILE A 21 15.53 5.19 1.92
C ILE A 21 16.71 4.69 2.75
N ARG A 22 17.48 3.74 2.19
CA ARG A 22 18.71 3.25 2.83
C ARG A 22 19.79 4.33 2.81
N HIS A 23 20.61 4.38 3.86
CA HIS A 23 21.78 5.26 3.88
C HIS A 23 22.72 4.98 2.70
N GLN A 24 23.19 6.05 2.02
CA GLN A 24 24.09 6.01 0.85
C GLN A 24 23.52 5.34 -0.41
N SER A 25 22.21 5.08 -0.49
CA SER A 25 21.60 4.58 -1.73
C SER A 25 21.58 5.62 -2.86
N ASP A 26 21.69 6.89 -2.52
CA ASP A 26 21.83 8.02 -3.43
C ASP A 26 23.22 8.09 -4.08
N ARG A 27 24.27 7.61 -3.37
CA ARG A 27 25.66 7.69 -3.84
C ARG A 27 26.09 6.51 -4.71
N TYR A 28 25.57 5.31 -4.44
CA TYR A 28 26.05 4.08 -5.07
C TYR A 28 24.92 3.28 -5.72
N VAL A 29 25.05 2.97 -7.01
CA VAL A 29 24.08 2.16 -7.78
C VAL A 29 23.92 0.75 -7.18
N LYS A 30 24.98 0.16 -6.63
CA LYS A 30 24.93 -1.16 -5.97
C LYS A 30 24.04 -1.19 -4.72
N ILE A 31 23.81 -0.03 -4.08
CA ILE A 31 23.00 0.06 -2.86
C ILE A 31 21.57 0.43 -3.24
N LYS A 32 20.69 -0.58 -3.27
CA LYS A 32 19.26 -0.36 -3.50
C LYS A 32 18.63 0.50 -2.38
N GLY A 33 17.62 1.30 -2.74
CA GLY A 33 16.89 2.18 -1.82
C GLY A 33 16.00 1.48 -0.79
N ASN A 34 15.93 0.15 -0.76
CA ASN A 34 15.16 -0.62 0.23
C ASN A 34 15.75 -0.41 1.64
N TRP A 35 14.91 -0.02 2.59
CA TRP A 35 15.32 0.24 3.96
C TRP A 35 16.10 -0.93 4.59
N ARG A 36 17.22 -0.61 5.25
CA ARG A 36 18.01 -1.53 6.09
C ARG A 36 18.46 -0.77 7.34
N LYS A 37 18.40 -1.41 8.50
CA LYS A 37 18.83 -0.81 9.77
C LYS A 37 20.36 -0.68 9.77
N PRO A 38 20.94 0.54 9.90
CA PRO A 38 22.38 0.71 10.07
C PRO A 38 22.85 0.10 11.40
N ARG A 39 24.03 -0.52 11.39
CA ARG A 39 24.60 -1.24 12.55
C ARG A 39 26.03 -0.81 12.94
N GLY A 40 26.69 0.02 12.13
CA GLY A 40 28.10 0.38 12.35
C GLY A 40 28.28 1.37 13.49
N ILE A 41 29.34 1.19 14.30
CA ILE A 41 29.62 1.97 15.51
C ILE A 41 29.61 3.48 15.27
N ASP A 42 30.22 3.95 14.18
CA ASP A 42 30.35 5.38 13.84
C ASP A 42 29.26 5.89 12.89
N ASN A 43 28.21 5.09 12.67
CA ASN A 43 27.18 5.47 11.72
C ASN A 43 26.30 6.61 12.26
N ARG A 44 26.31 7.74 11.56
CA ARG A 44 25.55 8.93 11.95
C ARG A 44 24.03 8.75 11.97
N VAL A 45 23.49 7.91 11.08
CA VAL A 45 22.04 7.60 11.04
C VAL A 45 21.65 6.79 12.28
N GLN A 46 22.46 5.81 12.66
CA GLN A 46 22.23 4.98 13.86
C GLN A 46 22.22 5.82 15.13
N ARG A 47 23.16 6.77 15.26
CA ARG A 47 23.26 7.70 16.39
C ARG A 47 22.23 8.85 16.34
N ARG A 48 21.40 8.92 15.28
CA ARG A 48 20.32 9.90 15.11
C ARG A 48 20.77 11.37 15.13
N PHE A 49 21.91 11.68 14.53
CA PHE A 49 22.34 13.09 14.39
C PHE A 49 21.33 13.92 13.59
N LYS A 50 21.22 15.21 13.93
CA LYS A 50 20.38 16.19 13.22
C LYS A 50 20.78 16.29 11.74
N GLY A 51 19.80 16.49 10.87
CA GLY A 51 20.00 16.67 9.42
C GLY A 51 20.23 15.37 8.64
N GLN A 52 20.20 14.21 9.30
CA GLN A 52 20.41 12.93 8.65
C GLN A 52 19.10 12.19 8.32
N ILE A 53 19.17 11.19 7.44
CA ILE A 53 18.02 10.35 7.03
C ILE A 53 17.32 9.74 8.26
N LEU A 54 15.99 9.85 8.29
CA LEU A 54 15.16 9.35 9.38
C LEU A 54 15.02 7.82 9.36
N MET A 55 15.01 7.21 10.55
CA MET A 55 14.74 5.79 10.74
C MET A 55 13.24 5.52 10.94
N PRO A 56 12.69 4.41 10.43
CA PRO A 56 11.33 4.00 10.72
C PRO A 56 11.20 3.56 12.18
N ASN A 57 10.10 3.98 12.80
CA ASN A 57 9.70 3.61 14.15
C ASN A 57 8.17 3.39 14.19
N ILE A 58 7.65 2.84 15.30
CA ILE A 58 6.22 2.58 15.51
C ILE A 58 5.37 3.87 15.42
N GLY A 59 5.96 5.03 15.77
CA GLY A 59 5.30 6.33 15.77
C GLY A 59 4.77 6.77 14.40
N TYR A 60 5.37 6.30 13.31
CA TYR A 60 4.88 6.57 11.94
C TYR A 60 3.66 5.72 11.54
N GLY A 61 3.16 4.84 12.40
CA GLY A 61 1.97 4.04 12.16
C GLY A 61 0.75 4.89 11.77
N SER A 62 0.05 4.48 10.71
CA SER A 62 -1.21 5.10 10.27
C SER A 62 -2.35 4.80 11.25
N ASN A 63 -3.37 5.67 11.27
CA ASN A 63 -4.59 5.44 12.06
C ASN A 63 -5.22 4.09 11.67
N LYS A 64 -5.60 3.29 12.68
CA LYS A 64 -6.20 1.95 12.53
C LYS A 64 -7.41 1.98 11.59
N LYS A 65 -8.29 2.99 11.71
CA LYS A 65 -9.51 3.13 10.88
C LYS A 65 -9.22 3.33 9.39
N THR A 66 -8.11 3.97 9.05
CA THR A 66 -7.73 4.30 7.65
C THR A 66 -6.54 3.49 7.15
N LYS A 67 -6.08 2.50 7.92
CA LYS A 67 -4.95 1.65 7.54
C LYS A 67 -5.34 0.84 6.30
N HIS A 68 -4.45 0.75 5.31
CA HIS A 68 -4.66 0.04 4.03
C HIS A 68 -5.83 0.55 3.14
N MET A 69 -6.48 1.66 3.49
CA MET A 69 -7.53 2.26 2.67
C MET A 69 -6.93 2.92 1.41
N LEU A 70 -7.58 2.70 0.27
CA LEU A 70 -7.27 3.36 -1.01
C LEU A 70 -7.73 4.82 -1.00
N PRO A 71 -7.19 5.68 -1.87
CA PRO A 71 -7.69 7.06 -2.05
C PRO A 71 -9.17 7.12 -2.48
N SER A 72 -9.68 6.04 -3.11
CA SER A 72 -11.09 5.87 -3.46
C SER A 72 -12.01 5.65 -2.25
N GLY A 73 -11.45 5.34 -1.08
CA GLY A 73 -12.20 5.03 0.15
C GLY A 73 -12.49 3.54 0.37
N PHE A 74 -12.08 2.66 -0.56
CA PHE A 74 -12.24 1.22 -0.43
C PHE A 74 -10.99 0.54 0.14
N TRP A 75 -11.16 -0.66 0.70
CA TRP A 75 -10.07 -1.58 0.97
C TRP A 75 -9.85 -2.52 -0.22
N LYS A 76 -8.59 -2.83 -0.51
CA LYS A 76 -8.22 -3.77 -1.57
C LYS A 76 -8.14 -5.19 -1.01
N PHE A 77 -8.76 -6.13 -1.70
CA PHE A 77 -8.63 -7.56 -1.43
C PHE A 77 -8.18 -8.26 -2.71
N LEU A 78 -7.38 -9.31 -2.54
CA LEU A 78 -6.95 -10.16 -3.63
C LEU A 78 -7.94 -11.33 -3.70
N VAL A 79 -8.55 -11.55 -4.87
CA VAL A 79 -9.52 -12.63 -5.10
C VAL A 79 -8.90 -13.65 -6.05
N HIS A 80 -8.87 -14.90 -5.63
CA HIS A 80 -8.56 -16.05 -6.48
C HIS A 80 -9.87 -16.61 -7.05
N ALA A 81 -9.85 -17.06 -8.30
CA ALA A 81 -11.05 -17.34 -9.11
C ALA A 81 -12.03 -18.35 -8.47
N GLU A 82 -11.52 -19.26 -7.65
CA GLU A 82 -12.28 -20.37 -7.07
C GLU A 82 -13.19 -19.95 -5.89
N ILE A 83 -12.95 -18.78 -5.28
CA ILE A 83 -13.62 -18.35 -4.03
C ILE A 83 -14.43 -17.05 -4.24
N ALA A 84 -14.86 -16.78 -5.46
CA ALA A 84 -15.51 -15.52 -5.82
C ALA A 84 -16.96 -15.34 -5.30
N HIS A 85 -17.50 -16.29 -4.52
CA HIS A 85 -18.93 -16.31 -4.24
C HIS A 85 -19.42 -15.32 -3.16
N ASN A 86 -18.55 -14.77 -2.30
CA ASN A 86 -18.99 -14.00 -1.11
C ASN A 86 -18.22 -12.70 -0.81
N VAL A 87 -17.63 -12.01 -1.79
CA VAL A 87 -16.94 -10.73 -1.53
C VAL A 87 -17.91 -9.55 -1.70
N SER A 88 -18.39 -9.00 -0.58
CA SER A 88 -19.23 -7.80 -0.58
C SER A 88 -18.40 -6.49 -0.66
N LYS A 89 -18.93 -5.52 -1.43
CA LYS A 89 -18.62 -4.07 -1.51
C LYS A 89 -17.17 -3.62 -1.25
N SER A 90 -16.18 -4.29 -1.83
CA SER A 90 -14.77 -3.86 -1.75
C SER A 90 -14.07 -3.94 -3.11
N HIS A 91 -13.02 -3.14 -3.31
CA HIS A 91 -12.35 -3.06 -4.61
C HIS A 91 -11.44 -4.28 -4.79
N CYS A 92 -11.81 -5.16 -5.72
CA CYS A 92 -11.07 -6.38 -6.03
C CYS A 92 -9.83 -6.06 -6.88
N ARG A 93 -8.66 -6.53 -6.44
CA ARG A 93 -7.46 -6.61 -7.29
C ARG A 93 -7.30 -8.07 -7.74
N LYS A 94 -7.46 -8.33 -9.04
CA LYS A 94 -7.19 -9.65 -9.63
C LYS A 94 -5.70 -9.99 -9.51
N SER A 95 -5.37 -11.25 -9.27
CA SER A 95 -4.00 -11.75 -9.27
C SER A 95 -3.38 -11.62 -10.66
N SER A 96 -2.07 -11.33 -10.74
CA SER A 96 -1.34 -11.20 -12.02
C SER A 96 -1.20 -12.52 -12.79
N THR A 97 -1.55 -13.65 -12.18
CA THR A 97 -1.52 -15.00 -12.77
C THR A 97 -2.81 -15.37 -13.50
N ALA A 98 -3.84 -14.51 -13.49
CA ALA A 98 -5.07 -14.79 -14.24
C ALA A 98 -4.81 -14.58 -15.74
N GLY A 99 -4.82 -15.67 -16.51
CA GLY A 99 -4.64 -15.68 -17.96
C GLY A 99 -5.59 -14.74 -18.72
N HIS A 100 -5.18 -14.37 -19.93
CA HIS A 100 -5.69 -13.28 -20.77
C HIS A 100 -7.19 -13.36 -21.16
N GLN A 101 -7.92 -14.43 -20.82
CA GLN A 101 -9.29 -14.69 -21.30
C GLN A 101 -10.42 -14.22 -20.37
N ASN A 102 -10.15 -13.78 -19.14
CA ASN A 102 -11.19 -13.38 -18.17
C ASN A 102 -11.26 -11.86 -17.92
N HIS A 103 -10.96 -11.06 -18.95
CA HIS A 103 -10.77 -9.61 -18.80
C HIS A 103 -12.09 -8.81 -18.73
N GLN A 104 -13.23 -9.31 -19.24
CA GLN A 104 -14.48 -8.54 -19.32
C GLN A 104 -15.62 -8.97 -18.37
N SER A 105 -15.67 -10.21 -17.88
CA SER A 105 -16.89 -10.74 -17.22
C SER A 105 -17.05 -10.43 -15.73
N GLN A 106 -15.97 -10.19 -14.99
CA GLN A 106 -16.05 -10.12 -13.50
C GLN A 106 -16.39 -8.74 -12.91
N CYS A 107 -16.32 -7.65 -13.69
CA CYS A 107 -16.79 -6.34 -13.21
C CYS A 107 -18.29 -6.15 -13.45
N GLN A 108 -18.86 -6.78 -14.48
CA GLN A 108 -20.30 -6.71 -14.79
C GLN A 108 -21.15 -7.60 -13.86
N ALA A 109 -20.59 -8.66 -13.28
CA ALA A 109 -21.33 -9.53 -12.34
C ALA A 109 -21.70 -8.85 -11.01
N SER A 110 -21.06 -7.73 -10.67
CA SER A 110 -21.41 -6.92 -9.49
C SER A 110 -22.56 -5.93 -9.71
N GLN A 111 -22.98 -5.73 -10.98
CA GLN A 111 -24.02 -4.78 -11.37
C GLN A 111 -25.41 -5.44 -11.59
N ARG A 112 -25.57 -6.73 -11.27
CA ARG A 112 -26.84 -7.47 -11.37
C ARG A 112 -27.39 -7.95 -10.02
N ARG A 113 -27.19 -7.18 -8.94
CA ARG A 113 -27.88 -7.44 -7.66
C ARG A 113 -28.63 -6.19 -7.23
N LYS A 114 -29.90 -6.19 -7.65
CA LYS A 114 -30.96 -5.17 -7.53
C LYS A 114 -30.79 -3.98 -8.46
#